data_AF-A0A6S6G5S9-F1
#
_entry.id   AF-A0A6S6G5S9-F1
#
_cell.length_a   1.000
_cell.length_b   1.000
_cell.length_c   1.000
_cell.angle_alpha   90.00
_cell.angle_beta   90.00
_cell.angle_gamma   90.00
#
_symmetry.space_group_name_H-M   'P 1'
#
loop_
_entity.id
_entity.type
_entity.pdbx_description
1 polymer ?
#
loop_
_entity_poly.entity_id
_entity_poly.type
_entity_poly.pdbx_seq_one_letter_code
_entity_poly.pdbx_strand_id
1 'polypeptide(L)'
;MVVQANNGITVERGRTPHIELAEHRRLDRALARVAPQRKGVIDAYVVAVGLDSDAVFGREAREAARVLARRYGAEGRTIVLAGTNGHAPSDLPRGSPGNIAAALARVAEVMDRREDVLILYTTSHGAPLGIIYNDGDQGFGAISPIRLADMLETLGIQRRLVMISACYSGVFVAPLASEEGVVITAASSDRTSFGCQADSDWTFFGDALINNALRKAQPLAEADREATALIAAWEVRGNLVPSGPQIEIGARAAKWLDVLDKRVPPVATKPVGRPAISLLDAR
;
A
#
# COMPACT_ATOMS: atom_id res chain seq x y z
N MET A 1 -13.70 -16.58 -11.34
CA MET A 1 -12.86 -15.92 -10.31
C MET A 1 -13.05 -14.41 -10.26
N VAL A 2 -12.99 -13.63 -11.35
CA VAL A 2 -13.17 -12.16 -11.29
C VAL A 2 -14.50 -11.74 -10.61
N VAL A 3 -15.63 -12.33 -11.00
CA VAL A 3 -16.94 -12.08 -10.36
C VAL A 3 -16.92 -12.39 -8.85
N GLN A 4 -16.23 -13.47 -8.45
CA GLN A 4 -16.10 -13.86 -7.05
C GLN A 4 -15.19 -12.88 -6.27
N ALA A 5 -14.12 -12.38 -6.91
CA ALA A 5 -13.24 -11.37 -6.33
C ALA A 5 -13.96 -10.02 -6.16
N ASN A 6 -14.82 -9.63 -7.11
CA ASN A 6 -15.70 -8.47 -6.99
C ASN A 6 -16.66 -8.62 -5.80
N ASN A 7 -17.30 -9.80 -5.66
CA ASN A 7 -18.24 -10.09 -4.57
C ASN A 7 -17.55 -10.38 -3.23
N GLY A 8 -16.22 -10.37 -3.19
CA GLY A 8 -15.43 -10.42 -1.97
C GLY A 8 -15.08 -11.79 -1.43
N ILE A 9 -14.89 -12.79 -2.30
CA ILE A 9 -14.49 -14.15 -1.88
C ILE A 9 -13.24 -14.11 -0.99
N THR A 10 -13.40 -14.62 0.22
CA THR A 10 -12.32 -14.83 1.19
C THR A 10 -12.62 -16.15 1.87
N VAL A 11 -11.67 -17.06 1.87
CA VAL A 11 -11.76 -18.33 2.57
C VAL A 11 -10.85 -18.23 3.78
N GLU A 12 -11.37 -18.64 4.94
CA GLU A 12 -10.60 -18.78 6.17
C GLU A 12 -10.72 -20.23 6.62
N ARG A 13 -9.60 -20.82 7.09
CA ARG A 13 -9.54 -22.22 7.51
C ARG A 13 -8.60 -22.39 8.69
N GLY A 14 -8.87 -23.33 9.57
CA GLY A 14 -7.92 -23.78 10.60
C GLY A 14 -7.68 -22.84 11.80
N ARG A 15 -8.30 -21.65 11.85
CA ARG A 15 -8.10 -20.70 12.95
C ARG A 15 -8.90 -21.07 14.18
N THR A 16 -8.26 -21.02 15.34
CA THR A 16 -8.93 -21.24 16.62
C THR A 16 -9.65 -19.97 17.08
N PRO A 17 -10.71 -20.08 17.90
CA PRO A 17 -11.39 -18.89 18.46
C PRO A 17 -10.47 -17.93 19.21
N HIS A 18 -9.41 -18.45 19.85
CA HIS A 18 -8.42 -17.62 20.53
C HIS A 18 -7.58 -16.77 19.56
N ILE A 19 -7.21 -17.32 18.40
CA ILE A 19 -6.49 -16.58 17.35
C ILE A 19 -7.37 -15.47 16.78
N GLU A 20 -8.65 -15.75 16.52
CA GLU A 20 -9.58 -14.74 16.02
C GLU A 20 -9.81 -13.61 17.03
N LEU A 21 -10.05 -13.93 18.30
CA LEU A 21 -10.19 -12.92 19.34
C LEU A 21 -8.92 -12.08 19.50
N ALA A 22 -7.74 -12.71 19.41
CA ALA A 22 -6.47 -11.99 19.48
C ALA A 22 -6.28 -11.04 18.29
N GLU A 23 -6.71 -11.46 17.08
CA GLU A 23 -6.71 -10.58 15.91
C GLU A 23 -7.66 -9.40 16.10
N HIS A 24 -8.90 -9.66 16.50
CA HIS A 24 -9.89 -8.60 16.70
C HIS A 24 -9.36 -7.54 17.67
N ARG A 25 -8.75 -7.98 18.77
CA ARG A 25 -8.11 -7.08 19.75
C ARG A 25 -6.93 -6.30 19.17
N ARG A 26 -6.13 -6.87 18.25
CA ARG A 26 -5.04 -6.14 17.56
C ARG A 26 -5.62 -5.07 16.65
N LEU A 27 -6.63 -5.42 15.85
CA LEU A 27 -7.31 -4.49 14.95
C LEU A 27 -7.95 -3.34 15.74
N ASP A 28 -8.75 -3.65 16.76
CA ASP A 28 -9.43 -2.64 17.59
C ASP A 28 -8.43 -1.64 18.20
N ARG A 29 -7.28 -2.12 18.70
CA ARG A 29 -6.21 -1.25 19.22
C ARG A 29 -5.60 -0.36 18.14
N ALA A 30 -5.40 -0.88 16.93
CA ALA A 30 -4.86 -0.10 15.81
C ALA A 30 -5.83 1.00 15.38
N LEU A 31 -7.13 0.67 15.25
CA LEU A 31 -8.18 1.59 14.82
C LEU A 31 -8.50 2.67 15.86
N ALA A 32 -8.50 2.32 17.15
CA ALA A 32 -8.83 3.26 18.23
C ALA A 32 -7.80 4.39 18.41
N ARG A 33 -6.56 4.22 17.94
CA ARG A 33 -5.47 5.18 18.11
C ARG A 33 -5.41 6.25 17.02
N VAL A 34 -6.25 6.15 15.98
CA VAL A 34 -6.26 7.08 14.87
C VAL A 34 -6.84 8.41 15.33
N ALA A 35 -6.02 9.47 15.29
CA ALA A 35 -6.39 10.81 15.69
C ALA A 35 -7.44 11.42 14.74
N PRO A 36 -8.38 12.24 15.25
CA PRO A 36 -9.32 12.97 14.42
C PRO A 36 -8.62 14.05 13.59
N GLN A 37 -9.31 14.51 12.56
CA GLN A 37 -8.84 15.58 11.67
C GLN A 37 -8.57 16.90 12.43
N ARG A 38 -7.71 17.74 11.86
CA ARG A 38 -7.44 19.11 12.30
C ARG A 38 -8.08 20.11 11.37
N LYS A 39 -9.13 20.78 11.85
CA LYS A 39 -9.96 21.67 11.01
C LYS A 39 -9.10 22.74 10.34
N GLY A 40 -9.23 22.86 9.01
CA GLY A 40 -8.50 23.84 8.21
C GLY A 40 -7.09 23.41 7.83
N VAL A 41 -6.72 22.17 8.16
CA VAL A 41 -5.44 21.56 7.79
C VAL A 41 -5.77 20.31 6.99
N ILE A 42 -5.31 20.25 5.74
CA ILE A 42 -5.38 19.02 4.95
C ILE A 42 -4.54 17.95 5.66
N ASP A 43 -5.17 17.03 6.39
CA ASP A 43 -4.50 15.91 7.03
C ASP A 43 -4.33 14.76 6.03
N ALA A 44 -3.23 14.02 6.17
CA ALA A 44 -3.03 12.76 5.51
C ALA A 44 -3.32 11.62 6.50
N TYR A 45 -4.10 10.65 6.04
CA TYR A 45 -4.36 9.40 6.75
C TYR A 45 -3.67 8.26 6.01
N VAL A 46 -2.66 7.65 6.62
CA VAL A 46 -1.90 6.56 5.98
C VAL A 46 -2.46 5.22 6.39
N VAL A 47 -2.72 4.35 5.42
CA VAL A 47 -3.02 2.93 5.62
C VAL A 47 -2.00 2.13 4.83
N ALA A 48 -1.10 1.43 5.53
CA ALA A 48 -0.08 0.59 4.91
C ALA A 48 -0.36 -0.89 5.20
N VAL A 49 -0.37 -1.71 4.14
CA VAL A 49 -0.90 -3.08 4.21
C VAL A 49 0.02 -4.07 3.52
N GLY A 50 0.42 -5.12 4.25
CA GLY A 50 0.97 -6.35 3.68
C GLY A 50 -0.13 -7.41 3.67
N LEU A 51 -0.62 -7.81 2.48
CA LEU A 51 -1.76 -8.75 2.37
C LEU A 51 -1.34 -10.23 2.31
N ASP A 52 -0.04 -10.51 2.35
CA ASP A 52 0.47 -11.87 2.32
C ASP A 52 1.42 -12.12 3.51
N SER A 53 1.37 -13.33 4.05
CA SER A 53 2.21 -13.81 5.15
C SER A 53 3.70 -13.94 4.82
N ASP A 54 4.08 -13.93 3.53
CA ASP A 54 5.46 -13.85 3.10
C ASP A 54 6.15 -12.63 3.74
N ALA A 55 7.31 -12.89 4.32
CA ALA A 55 7.90 -11.97 5.29
C ALA A 55 8.29 -10.60 4.71
N VAL A 56 8.58 -10.53 3.40
CA VAL A 56 8.87 -9.30 2.66
C VAL A 56 7.72 -8.29 2.77
N PHE A 57 6.46 -8.72 2.60
CA PHE A 57 5.33 -7.81 2.58
C PHE A 57 5.06 -7.20 3.95
N GLY A 58 5.22 -8.00 5.01
CA GLY A 58 5.13 -7.51 6.39
C GLY A 58 6.25 -6.53 6.76
N ARG A 59 7.48 -6.73 6.24
CA ARG A 59 8.61 -5.80 6.44
C ARG A 59 8.43 -4.51 5.65
N GLU A 60 8.09 -4.62 4.37
CA GLU A 60 7.86 -3.50 3.46
C GLU A 60 6.72 -2.60 3.97
N ALA A 61 5.56 -3.16 4.33
CA ALA A 61 4.43 -2.37 4.81
C ALA A 61 4.74 -1.57 6.09
N ARG A 62 5.56 -2.11 7.00
CA ARG A 62 5.99 -1.40 8.22
C ARG A 62 6.85 -0.20 7.90
N GLU A 63 7.84 -0.38 7.03
CA GLU A 63 8.76 0.70 6.71
C GLU A 63 8.09 1.73 5.79
N ALA A 64 7.21 1.29 4.87
CA ALA A 64 6.38 2.19 4.09
C ALA A 64 5.48 3.06 4.98
N ALA A 65 4.85 2.50 6.01
CA ALA A 65 4.09 3.29 6.98
C ALA A 65 4.94 4.40 7.61
N ARG A 66 6.18 4.11 8.01
CA ARG A 66 7.08 5.11 8.62
C ARG A 66 7.47 6.20 7.63
N VAL A 67 7.86 5.83 6.42
CA VAL A 67 8.24 6.78 5.36
C VAL A 67 7.07 7.69 5.02
N LEU A 68 5.89 7.11 4.77
CA LEU A 68 4.69 7.85 4.40
C LEU A 68 4.18 8.71 5.55
N ALA A 69 4.18 8.20 6.78
CA ALA A 69 3.79 8.98 7.96
C ALA A 69 4.67 10.23 8.13
N ARG A 70 5.99 10.07 8.01
CA ARG A 70 6.93 11.19 8.07
C ARG A 70 6.74 12.16 6.90
N ARG A 71 6.65 11.63 5.67
CA ARG A 71 6.55 12.44 4.46
C ARG A 71 5.32 13.34 4.48
N TYR A 72 4.19 12.81 4.92
CA TYR A 72 2.90 13.47 4.85
C TYR A 72 2.40 14.01 6.21
N GLY A 73 3.24 13.98 7.24
CA GLY A 73 2.88 14.46 8.58
C GLY A 73 1.72 13.70 9.22
N ALA A 74 1.60 12.40 8.95
CA ALA A 74 0.50 11.53 9.40
C ALA A 74 0.80 10.83 10.75
N GLU A 75 1.63 11.45 11.60
CA GLU A 75 1.86 11.00 12.98
C GLU A 75 0.51 10.96 13.73
N GLY A 76 0.21 9.82 14.36
CA GLY A 76 -1.10 9.56 14.98
C GLY A 76 -2.26 9.32 14.00
N ARG A 77 -2.04 9.40 12.68
CA ARG A 77 -3.05 9.15 11.61
C ARG A 77 -2.61 8.03 10.67
N THR A 78 -1.87 7.07 11.20
CA THR A 78 -1.31 5.95 10.43
C THR A 78 -1.79 4.62 10.99
N ILE A 79 -2.36 3.78 10.13
CA ILE A 79 -2.77 2.39 10.41
C ILE A 79 -1.81 1.46 9.66
N VAL A 80 -1.30 0.44 10.35
CA VAL A 80 -0.42 -0.56 9.76
C VAL A 80 -1.03 -1.95 9.92
N LEU A 81 -1.37 -2.57 8.79
CA LEU A 81 -1.95 -3.91 8.70
C LEU A 81 -0.93 -4.84 8.05
N ALA A 82 0.02 -5.32 8.83
CA ALA A 82 1.22 -5.95 8.27
C ALA A 82 1.59 -7.29 8.93
N GLY A 83 0.71 -7.87 9.76
CA GLY A 83 0.84 -9.25 10.24
C GLY A 83 2.25 -9.61 10.74
N THR A 84 2.73 -10.81 10.47
CA THR A 84 4.12 -11.23 10.74
C THR A 84 5.14 -10.51 9.83
N ASN A 85 6.39 -10.40 10.28
CA ASN A 85 7.53 -9.95 9.47
C ASN A 85 8.55 -11.10 9.22
N GLY A 86 8.08 -12.34 9.30
CA GLY A 86 8.88 -13.57 9.32
C GLY A 86 9.11 -14.15 10.72
N HIS A 87 8.67 -13.45 11.77
CA HIS A 87 8.81 -13.89 13.16
C HIS A 87 7.44 -13.82 13.87
N ALA A 88 7.15 -14.84 14.68
CA ALA A 88 5.97 -14.90 15.52
C ALA A 88 6.34 -14.72 17.02
N PRO A 89 5.45 -14.12 17.83
CA PRO A 89 4.18 -13.50 17.46
C PRO A 89 4.36 -12.08 16.89
N SER A 90 3.32 -11.57 16.20
CA SER A 90 3.25 -10.16 15.79
C SER A 90 2.19 -9.40 16.59
N ASP A 91 2.53 -8.16 16.96
CA ASP A 91 1.62 -7.24 17.63
C ASP A 91 0.73 -6.44 16.67
N LEU A 92 1.01 -6.47 15.37
CA LEU A 92 0.22 -5.78 14.35
C LEU A 92 -0.89 -6.70 13.80
N PRO A 93 -2.10 -6.14 13.52
CA PRO A 93 -3.12 -6.89 12.80
C PRO A 93 -2.62 -7.31 11.41
N ARG A 94 -3.16 -8.42 10.89
CA ARG A 94 -2.87 -8.92 9.55
C ARG A 94 -3.47 -8.01 8.47
N GLY A 95 -2.86 -7.97 7.30
CA GLY A 95 -3.56 -7.50 6.11
C GLY A 95 -4.59 -8.55 5.68
N SER A 96 -5.84 -8.15 5.55
CA SER A 96 -6.92 -8.98 5.00
C SER A 96 -7.97 -8.08 4.37
N PRO A 97 -8.81 -8.57 3.45
CA PRO A 97 -9.88 -7.75 2.87
C PRO A 97 -10.81 -7.14 3.92
N GLY A 98 -11.15 -7.88 4.98
CA GLY A 98 -11.96 -7.38 6.08
C GLY A 98 -11.25 -6.31 6.90
N ASN A 99 -9.98 -6.52 7.25
CA ASN A 99 -9.21 -5.55 8.05
C ASN A 99 -8.95 -4.25 7.25
N ILE A 100 -8.74 -4.34 5.93
CA ILE A 100 -8.63 -3.16 5.06
C ILE A 100 -9.94 -2.39 5.05
N ALA A 101 -11.08 -3.06 4.83
CA ALA A 101 -12.38 -2.42 4.86
C ALA A 101 -12.65 -1.71 6.21
N ALA A 102 -12.33 -2.36 7.33
CA ALA A 102 -12.45 -1.76 8.66
C ALA A 102 -11.51 -0.56 8.87
N ALA A 103 -10.27 -0.64 8.39
CA ALA A 103 -9.31 0.47 8.46
C ALA A 103 -9.74 1.68 7.62
N LEU A 104 -10.22 1.43 6.38
CA LEU A 104 -10.75 2.49 5.52
C LEU A 104 -12.00 3.13 6.13
N ALA A 105 -12.90 2.32 6.70
CA ALA A 105 -14.08 2.83 7.39
C ALA A 105 -13.69 3.70 8.59
N ARG A 106 -12.72 3.24 9.40
CA ARG A 106 -12.22 4.03 10.53
C ARG A 106 -11.61 5.36 10.09
N VAL A 107 -10.83 5.38 9.01
CA VAL A 107 -10.29 6.62 8.44
C VAL A 107 -11.43 7.55 8.02
N ALA A 108 -12.43 7.04 7.31
CA ALA A 108 -13.59 7.82 6.86
C ALA A 108 -14.41 8.42 8.00
N GLU A 109 -14.46 7.76 9.17
CA GLU A 109 -15.13 8.28 10.38
C GLU A 109 -14.43 9.49 10.98
N VAL A 110 -13.09 9.52 10.96
CA VAL A 110 -12.29 10.50 11.71
C VAL A 110 -11.73 11.62 10.85
N MET A 111 -11.66 11.41 9.54
CA MET A 111 -11.23 12.42 8.57
C MET A 111 -12.39 13.35 8.17
N ASP A 112 -12.09 14.59 7.81
CA ASP A 112 -13.01 15.39 6.99
C ASP A 112 -12.83 15.00 5.52
N ARG A 113 -13.77 14.21 5.00
CA ARG A 113 -13.73 13.67 3.63
C ARG A 113 -13.71 14.73 2.52
N ARG A 114 -13.98 16.00 2.84
CA ARG A 114 -13.90 17.13 1.89
C ARG A 114 -12.54 17.85 1.93
N GLU A 115 -11.79 17.68 3.01
CA GLU A 115 -10.54 18.39 3.29
C GLU A 115 -9.32 17.45 3.24
N ASP A 116 -9.42 16.31 3.91
CA ASP A 116 -8.32 15.39 4.16
C ASP A 116 -8.11 14.38 3.04
N VAL A 117 -6.98 13.68 3.10
CA VAL A 117 -6.50 12.77 2.06
C VAL A 117 -6.23 11.39 2.66
N LEU A 118 -6.74 10.33 2.02
CA LEU A 118 -6.31 8.96 2.28
C LEU A 118 -5.03 8.65 1.49
N ILE A 119 -4.04 8.05 2.13
CA ILE A 119 -2.87 7.48 1.49
C ILE A 119 -2.86 5.99 1.76
N LEU A 120 -3.24 5.20 0.76
CA LEU A 120 -3.30 3.74 0.84
C LEU A 120 -2.07 3.16 0.12
N TYR A 121 -1.26 2.40 0.85
CA TYR A 121 -0.17 1.61 0.29
C TYR A 121 -0.44 0.12 0.54
N THR A 122 -0.45 -0.67 -0.52
CA THR A 122 -0.60 -2.12 -0.45
C THR A 122 0.59 -2.82 -1.07
N THR A 123 1.03 -3.90 -0.45
CA THR A 123 2.07 -4.79 -0.97
C THR A 123 1.68 -6.24 -0.78
N SER A 124 1.73 -7.03 -1.86
CA SER A 124 1.31 -8.43 -1.89
C SER A 124 1.70 -9.10 -3.21
N HIS A 125 1.40 -10.40 -3.33
CA HIS A 125 1.25 -11.00 -4.65
C HIS A 125 0.05 -10.39 -5.40
N GLY A 126 0.05 -10.56 -6.72
CA GLY A 126 -1.02 -10.08 -7.58
C GLY A 126 -1.31 -11.06 -8.71
N ALA A 127 -2.53 -10.96 -9.23
CA ALA A 127 -3.00 -11.70 -10.38
C ALA A 127 -3.86 -10.77 -11.24
N PRO A 128 -4.20 -11.13 -12.49
CA PRO A 128 -5.07 -10.31 -13.33
C PRO A 128 -6.44 -9.98 -12.70
N LEU A 129 -6.85 -10.72 -11.67
CA LEU A 129 -8.09 -10.46 -10.91
C LEU A 129 -7.94 -9.39 -9.82
N GLY A 130 -6.72 -8.99 -9.43
CA GLY A 130 -6.46 -8.04 -8.35
C GLY A 130 -5.31 -8.43 -7.41
N ILE A 131 -5.26 -7.79 -6.23
CA ILE A 131 -4.29 -8.09 -5.18
C ILE A 131 -4.72 -9.33 -4.39
N ILE A 132 -3.76 -10.21 -4.10
CA ILE A 132 -4.00 -11.48 -3.41
C ILE A 132 -3.84 -11.31 -1.91
N TYR A 133 -4.79 -11.86 -1.17
CA TYR A 133 -4.68 -12.07 0.26
C TYR A 133 -4.33 -13.54 0.51
N ASN A 134 -3.29 -13.78 1.31
CA ASN A 134 -2.81 -15.11 1.63
C ASN A 134 -2.14 -15.12 3.01
N ASP A 135 -2.82 -15.73 3.98
CA ASP A 135 -2.33 -15.86 5.35
C ASP A 135 -1.86 -17.30 5.60
N GLY A 136 -0.81 -17.70 4.87
CA GLY A 136 -0.29 -19.06 4.82
C GLY A 136 -1.41 -20.09 4.60
N ASP A 137 -1.46 -21.08 5.47
CA ASP A 137 -2.52 -22.10 5.41
C ASP A 137 -3.84 -21.70 6.07
N GLN A 138 -4.00 -20.46 6.53
CA GLN A 138 -5.14 -20.04 7.35
C GLN A 138 -6.16 -19.17 6.60
N GLY A 139 -5.78 -18.58 5.48
CA GLY A 139 -6.73 -17.80 4.69
C GLY A 139 -6.23 -17.46 3.30
N PHE A 140 -7.17 -17.37 2.35
CA PHE A 140 -6.89 -17.00 0.98
C PHE A 140 -8.05 -16.19 0.40
N GLY A 141 -7.74 -15.20 -0.42
CA GLY A 141 -8.75 -14.38 -1.08
C GLY A 141 -8.12 -13.35 -2.00
N ALA A 142 -8.95 -12.39 -2.43
CA ALA A 142 -8.47 -11.29 -3.25
C ALA A 142 -9.31 -10.04 -3.06
N ILE A 143 -8.74 -8.91 -3.46
CA ILE A 143 -9.45 -7.66 -3.66
C ILE A 143 -9.28 -7.29 -5.11
N SER A 144 -10.39 -7.29 -5.85
CA SER A 144 -10.39 -6.84 -7.23
C SER A 144 -10.38 -5.31 -7.32
N PRO A 145 -10.05 -4.75 -8.50
CA PRO A 145 -10.15 -3.32 -8.74
C PRO A 145 -11.51 -2.72 -8.42
N ILE A 146 -12.58 -3.38 -8.86
CA ILE A 146 -13.96 -2.93 -8.62
C ILE A 146 -14.27 -2.95 -7.12
N ARG A 147 -13.92 -4.03 -6.42
CA ARG A 147 -14.17 -4.11 -4.98
C ARG A 147 -13.46 -3.01 -4.20
N LEU A 148 -12.21 -2.69 -4.54
CA LEU A 148 -11.49 -1.60 -3.89
C LEU A 148 -12.10 -0.23 -4.22
N ALA A 149 -12.51 -0.01 -5.48
CA ALA A 149 -13.20 1.20 -5.89
C ALA A 149 -14.50 1.39 -5.09
N ASP A 150 -15.33 0.34 -5.01
CA ASP A 150 -16.60 0.35 -4.28
C ASP A 150 -16.41 0.63 -2.79
N MET A 151 -15.37 0.08 -2.15
CA MET A 151 -15.02 0.39 -0.75
C MET A 151 -14.77 1.88 -0.56
N LEU A 152 -13.98 2.49 -1.44
CA LEU A 152 -13.60 3.90 -1.36
C LEU A 152 -14.79 4.82 -1.67
N GLU A 153 -15.60 4.48 -2.67
CA GLU A 153 -16.79 5.20 -3.08
C GLU A 153 -17.87 5.18 -1.99
N THR A 154 -18.17 4.01 -1.44
CA THR A 154 -19.17 3.83 -0.37
C THR A 154 -18.82 4.65 0.87
N LEU A 155 -17.53 4.79 1.17
CA LEU A 155 -17.04 5.59 2.30
C LEU A 155 -16.97 7.10 1.99
N GLY A 156 -17.13 7.49 0.72
CA GLY A 156 -17.05 8.87 0.26
C GLY A 156 -15.62 9.43 0.28
N ILE A 157 -14.60 8.58 0.13
CA ILE A 157 -13.19 8.99 0.15
C ILE A 157 -12.77 9.43 -1.25
N GLN A 158 -12.89 10.74 -1.53
CA GLN A 158 -12.61 11.30 -2.86
C GLN A 158 -11.12 11.63 -3.05
N ARG A 159 -10.50 12.32 -2.08
CA ARG A 159 -9.08 12.66 -2.13
C ARG A 159 -8.26 11.47 -1.64
N ARG A 160 -7.54 10.83 -2.56
CA ARG A 160 -6.79 9.62 -2.25
C ARG A 160 -5.55 9.46 -3.11
N LEU A 161 -4.47 8.98 -2.49
CA LEU A 161 -3.30 8.42 -3.14
C LEU A 161 -3.28 6.92 -2.88
N VAL A 162 -3.49 6.12 -3.92
CA VAL A 162 -3.47 4.65 -3.84
C VAL A 162 -2.23 4.13 -4.55
N MET A 163 -1.36 3.45 -3.82
CA MET A 163 -0.13 2.85 -4.32
C MET A 163 -0.20 1.34 -4.15
N ILE A 164 -0.01 0.60 -5.25
CA ILE A 164 -0.21 -0.85 -5.30
C ILE A 164 1.05 -1.55 -5.78
N SER A 165 1.74 -2.20 -4.85
CA SER A 165 2.91 -3.06 -5.10
C SER A 165 2.46 -4.51 -5.30
N ALA A 166 2.16 -4.90 -6.54
CA ALA A 166 1.76 -6.25 -6.90
C ALA A 166 1.94 -6.54 -8.40
N CYS A 167 2.05 -7.82 -8.78
CA CYS A 167 1.96 -8.23 -10.19
C CYS A 167 0.59 -7.85 -10.78
N TYR A 168 0.56 -7.50 -12.06
CA TYR A 168 -0.64 -7.11 -12.80
C TYR A 168 -1.38 -5.89 -12.22
N SER A 169 -0.76 -5.12 -11.32
CA SER A 169 -1.40 -4.01 -10.59
C SER A 169 -2.03 -2.94 -11.49
N GLY A 170 -1.62 -2.85 -12.76
CA GLY A 170 -2.19 -1.94 -13.73
C GLY A 170 -3.69 -2.12 -13.96
N VAL A 171 -4.26 -3.29 -13.60
CA VAL A 171 -5.72 -3.52 -13.63
C VAL A 171 -6.51 -2.58 -12.71
N PHE A 172 -5.84 -1.94 -11.73
CA PHE A 172 -6.44 -0.98 -10.82
C PHE A 172 -6.50 0.45 -11.36
N VAL A 173 -5.72 0.80 -12.38
CA VAL A 173 -5.61 2.20 -12.86
C VAL A 173 -6.97 2.73 -13.29
N ALA A 174 -7.63 2.10 -14.27
CA ALA A 174 -8.91 2.60 -14.78
C ALA A 174 -10.04 2.58 -13.73
N PRO A 175 -10.24 1.51 -12.93
CA PRO A 175 -11.29 1.49 -11.91
C PRO A 175 -11.08 2.47 -10.75
N LEU A 176 -9.83 2.86 -10.49
CA LEU A 176 -9.50 3.82 -9.43
C LEU A 176 -9.25 5.24 -9.94
N ALA A 177 -9.21 5.48 -11.24
CA ALA A 177 -9.06 6.81 -11.81
C ALA A 177 -10.23 7.71 -11.40
N SER A 178 -9.93 8.94 -11.00
CA SER A 178 -10.93 9.96 -10.65
C SER A 178 -10.29 11.34 -10.67
N GLU A 179 -11.09 12.40 -10.72
CA GLU A 179 -10.57 13.76 -10.77
C GLU A 179 -9.80 14.17 -9.50
N GLU A 180 -10.12 13.57 -8.34
CA GLU A 180 -9.51 13.88 -7.04
C GLU A 180 -8.48 12.83 -6.59
N GLY A 181 -8.37 11.70 -7.29
CA GLY A 181 -7.55 10.57 -6.92
C GLY A 181 -6.21 10.51 -7.65
N VAL A 182 -5.27 9.78 -7.05
CA VAL A 182 -3.98 9.41 -7.63
C VAL A 182 -3.83 7.91 -7.47
N VAL A 183 -3.38 7.23 -8.53
CA VAL A 183 -3.12 5.78 -8.52
C VAL A 183 -1.72 5.54 -9.05
N ILE A 184 -0.89 4.80 -8.30
CA ILE A 184 0.45 4.37 -8.72
C ILE A 184 0.53 2.85 -8.60
N THR A 185 1.05 2.20 -9.64
CA THR A 185 1.07 0.73 -9.74
C THR A 185 2.47 0.23 -10.10
N ALA A 186 2.88 -0.89 -9.52
CA ALA A 186 4.21 -1.49 -9.72
C ALA A 186 4.43 -2.12 -11.11
N ALA A 187 3.35 -2.48 -11.79
CA ALA A 187 3.36 -3.12 -13.09
C ALA A 187 2.13 -2.76 -13.93
N SER A 188 2.22 -2.92 -15.25
CA SER A 188 1.09 -2.85 -16.17
C SER A 188 0.10 -4.01 -15.95
N SER A 189 -1.07 -3.93 -16.58
CA SER A 189 -2.16 -4.90 -16.39
C SER A 189 -1.85 -6.30 -16.93
N ASP A 190 -0.78 -6.46 -17.71
CA ASP A 190 -0.35 -7.69 -18.38
C ASP A 190 1.06 -8.14 -17.97
N ARG A 191 1.69 -7.46 -17.00
CA ARG A 191 3.07 -7.74 -16.57
C ARG A 191 3.15 -8.11 -15.09
N THR A 192 4.21 -8.85 -14.76
CA THR A 192 4.60 -9.14 -13.38
C THR A 192 5.44 -8.00 -12.81
N SER A 193 5.56 -7.97 -11.48
CA SER A 193 6.51 -7.12 -10.74
C SER A 193 7.49 -8.01 -9.97
N PHE A 194 8.56 -7.45 -9.42
CA PHE A 194 9.71 -8.23 -8.94
C PHE A 194 10.10 -7.93 -7.49
N GLY A 195 10.87 -8.84 -6.89
CA GLY A 195 11.48 -8.68 -5.57
C GLY A 195 10.71 -9.30 -4.39
N CYS A 196 9.66 -10.09 -4.65
CA CYS A 196 8.81 -10.70 -3.61
C CYS A 196 9.39 -11.94 -2.90
N GLN A 197 10.72 -12.13 -2.90
CA GLN A 197 11.33 -13.28 -2.22
C GLN A 197 11.22 -13.13 -0.69
N ALA A 198 11.03 -14.24 0.03
CA ALA A 198 10.83 -14.22 1.49
C ALA A 198 11.99 -13.59 2.28
N ASP A 199 13.21 -13.64 1.75
CA ASP A 199 14.41 -13.04 2.33
C ASP A 199 14.63 -11.56 1.95
N SER A 200 13.79 -11.00 1.08
CA SER A 200 13.86 -9.58 0.71
C SER A 200 13.27 -8.69 1.79
N ASP A 201 13.85 -7.53 2.05
CA ASP A 201 13.17 -6.49 2.86
C ASP A 201 12.23 -5.63 2.01
N TRP A 202 12.46 -5.60 0.70
CA TRP A 202 11.71 -4.80 -0.26
C TRP A 202 11.49 -5.53 -1.58
N THR A 203 10.32 -5.30 -2.16
CA THR A 203 10.04 -5.46 -3.60
C THR A 203 10.78 -4.37 -4.40
N PHE A 204 10.92 -4.55 -5.71
CA PHE A 204 11.55 -3.54 -6.58
C PHE A 204 10.79 -2.21 -6.51
N PHE A 205 9.46 -2.26 -6.57
CA PHE A 205 8.62 -1.07 -6.51
C PHE A 205 8.67 -0.40 -5.13
N GLY A 206 8.56 -1.18 -4.05
CA GLY A 206 8.69 -0.67 -2.68
C GLY A 206 10.05 -0.01 -2.46
N ASP A 207 11.14 -0.65 -2.87
CA ASP A 207 12.49 -0.08 -2.71
C ASP A 207 12.64 1.21 -3.52
N ALA A 208 12.25 1.22 -4.80
CA ALA A 208 12.43 2.37 -5.66
C ALA A 208 11.55 3.56 -5.26
N LEU A 209 10.24 3.34 -5.11
CA LEU A 209 9.31 4.43 -4.82
C LEU A 209 9.38 4.84 -3.35
N ILE A 210 9.19 3.89 -2.42
CA ILE A 210 9.09 4.21 -1.00
C ILE A 210 10.47 4.42 -0.39
N ASN A 211 11.38 3.46 -0.55
CA ASN A 211 12.64 3.44 0.19
C ASN A 211 13.70 4.39 -0.41
N ASN A 212 13.56 4.83 -1.65
CA ASN A 212 14.46 5.78 -2.30
C ASN A 212 13.77 7.12 -2.59
N ALA A 213 12.80 7.15 -3.50
CA ALA A 213 12.29 8.39 -4.07
C ALA A 213 11.46 9.23 -3.09
N LEU A 214 10.52 8.61 -2.35
CA LEU A 214 9.63 9.32 -1.42
C LEU A 214 10.32 9.77 -0.13
N ARG A 215 11.53 9.28 0.16
CA ARG A 215 12.34 9.77 1.28
C ARG A 215 12.88 11.18 1.06
N LYS A 216 12.89 11.68 -0.18
CA LYS A 216 13.45 12.98 -0.58
C LYS A 216 12.38 14.06 -0.61
N ALA A 217 12.82 15.31 -0.42
CA ALA A 217 11.99 16.50 -0.58
C ALA A 217 11.82 16.84 -2.06
N GLN A 218 10.91 16.11 -2.72
CA GLN A 218 10.56 16.31 -4.12
C GLN A 218 9.06 16.04 -4.32
N PRO A 219 8.41 16.64 -5.34
CA PRO A 219 7.01 16.37 -5.66
C PRO A 219 6.74 14.88 -5.95
N LEU A 220 5.51 14.42 -5.75
CA LEU A 220 5.15 13.01 -6.01
C LEU A 220 5.47 12.56 -7.44
N ALA A 221 5.20 13.40 -8.44
CA ALA A 221 5.48 13.08 -9.84
C ALA A 221 6.98 12.94 -10.13
N GLU A 222 7.84 13.71 -9.45
CA GLU A 222 9.30 13.56 -9.54
C GLU A 222 9.76 12.25 -8.90
N ALA A 223 9.19 11.91 -7.75
CA ALA A 223 9.49 10.67 -7.06
C ALA A 223 9.09 9.44 -7.90
N ASP A 224 7.93 9.48 -8.56
CA ASP A 224 7.48 8.42 -9.47
C ASP A 224 8.40 8.27 -10.69
N ARG A 225 8.83 9.39 -11.31
CA ARG A 225 9.79 9.36 -12.43
C ARG A 225 11.13 8.77 -12.01
N GLU A 226 11.64 9.15 -10.84
CA GLU A 226 12.87 8.59 -10.28
C GLU A 226 12.72 7.08 -10.05
N ALA A 227 11.64 6.66 -9.40
CA ALA A 227 11.38 5.26 -9.09
C ALA A 227 11.26 4.42 -10.36
N THR A 228 10.53 4.91 -11.37
CA THR A 228 10.36 4.23 -12.66
C THR A 228 11.69 4.05 -13.39
N ALA A 229 12.54 5.08 -13.41
CA ALA A 229 13.88 4.97 -14.00
C ALA A 229 14.76 3.96 -13.26
N LEU A 230 14.68 3.93 -11.92
CA LEU A 230 15.44 3.02 -11.08
C LEU A 230 15.00 1.56 -11.28
N ILE A 231 13.69 1.30 -11.31
CA ILE A 231 13.12 -0.03 -11.61
C ILE A 231 13.58 -0.51 -12.99
N ALA A 232 13.46 0.34 -14.01
CA ALA A 232 13.88 -0.03 -15.37
C ALA A 232 15.37 -0.41 -15.44
N ALA A 233 16.24 0.33 -14.73
CA ALA A 233 17.66 0.01 -14.66
C ALA A 233 17.92 -1.35 -13.97
N TRP A 234 17.19 -1.65 -12.90
CA TRP A 234 17.30 -2.93 -12.19
C TRP A 234 16.76 -4.10 -13.01
N GLU A 235 15.68 -3.91 -13.74
CA GLU A 235 15.10 -4.91 -14.63
C GLU A 235 16.04 -5.24 -15.80
N VAL A 236 16.65 -4.23 -16.42
CA VAL A 236 17.68 -4.42 -17.44
C VAL A 236 18.86 -5.21 -16.86
N ARG A 237 19.35 -4.82 -15.68
CA ARG A 237 20.44 -5.53 -14.99
C ARG A 237 20.09 -6.99 -14.70
N GLY A 238 18.84 -7.27 -14.33
CA GLY A 238 18.36 -8.61 -14.04
C GLY A 238 17.95 -9.43 -15.26
N ASN A 239 18.06 -8.89 -16.47
CA ASN A 239 17.51 -9.46 -17.71
C ASN A 239 16.02 -9.84 -17.56
N LEU A 240 15.25 -8.94 -16.94
CA LEU A 240 13.82 -9.10 -16.68
C LEU A 240 12.99 -8.39 -17.75
N VAL A 241 11.81 -8.93 -18.03
CA VAL A 241 10.82 -8.23 -18.86
C VAL A 241 10.31 -7.03 -18.07
N PRO A 242 10.30 -5.80 -18.62
CA PRO A 242 9.91 -4.61 -17.89
C PRO A 242 8.52 -4.72 -17.26
N SER A 243 8.38 -4.36 -15.99
CA SER A 243 7.09 -4.39 -15.30
C SER A 243 6.15 -3.28 -15.79
N GLY A 244 6.72 -2.15 -16.23
CA GLY A 244 5.97 -0.98 -16.67
C GLY A 244 5.13 -0.34 -15.57
N PRO A 245 5.74 0.25 -14.52
CA PRO A 245 5.01 1.02 -13.51
C PRO A 245 4.17 2.12 -14.16
N GLN A 246 3.01 2.43 -13.57
CA GLN A 246 2.10 3.46 -14.09
C GLN A 246 1.66 4.41 -12.98
N ILE A 247 1.46 5.67 -13.35
CA ILE A 247 0.87 6.72 -12.52
C ILE A 247 -0.29 7.39 -13.26
N GLU A 248 -1.40 7.59 -12.56
CA GLU A 248 -2.55 8.40 -13.00
C GLU A 248 -2.83 9.46 -11.93
N ILE A 249 -2.82 10.74 -12.31
CA ILE A 249 -3.10 11.88 -11.42
C ILE A 249 -4.36 12.60 -11.91
N GLY A 250 -5.40 12.62 -11.07
CA GLY A 250 -6.63 13.32 -11.34
C GLY A 250 -6.44 14.84 -11.51
N ALA A 251 -7.22 15.45 -12.41
CA ALA A 251 -7.11 16.87 -12.76
C ALA A 251 -7.25 17.83 -11.56
N ARG A 252 -7.98 17.44 -10.50
CA ARG A 252 -8.11 18.21 -9.26
C ARG A 252 -7.15 17.74 -8.15
N ALA A 253 -6.58 16.55 -8.27
CA ALA A 253 -5.67 15.98 -7.27
C ALA A 253 -4.40 16.84 -7.06
N ALA A 254 -3.92 17.47 -8.13
CA ALA A 254 -2.76 18.36 -8.09
C ALA A 254 -2.86 19.45 -7.00
N LYS A 255 -4.07 19.93 -6.68
CA LYS A 255 -4.28 21.00 -5.68
C LYS A 255 -3.95 20.54 -4.26
N TRP A 256 -4.45 19.38 -3.84
CA TRP A 256 -4.16 18.87 -2.50
C TRP A 256 -2.76 18.24 -2.43
N LEU A 257 -2.25 17.69 -3.55
CA LEU A 257 -0.87 17.22 -3.64
C LEU A 257 0.13 18.35 -3.38
N ASP A 258 -0.04 19.51 -4.00
CA ASP A 258 0.83 20.67 -3.79
C ASP A 258 0.89 21.09 -2.31
N VAL A 259 -0.25 21.04 -1.61
CA VAL A 259 -0.30 21.34 -0.16
C VAL A 259 0.43 20.29 0.68
N LEU A 260 0.39 19.01 0.28
CA LEU A 260 1.16 17.95 0.94
C LEU A 260 2.66 18.05 0.60
N ASP A 261 3.02 18.25 -0.66
CA ASP A 261 4.40 18.30 -1.14
C ASP A 261 5.17 19.49 -0.52
N LYS A 262 4.52 20.64 -0.32
CA LYS A 262 5.09 21.79 0.41
C LYS A 262 5.44 21.51 1.88
N ARG A 263 4.85 20.46 2.48
CA ARG A 263 5.09 20.06 3.88
C ARG A 263 6.07 18.90 4.01
N VAL A 264 6.59 18.36 2.90
CA VAL A 264 7.56 17.27 2.94
C VAL A 264 8.82 17.74 3.68
N PRO A 265 9.33 16.96 4.66
CA PRO A 265 10.51 17.37 5.40
C PRO A 265 11.73 17.56 4.46
N PRO A 266 12.49 18.66 4.61
CA PRO A 266 13.54 19.04 3.65
C PRO A 266 14.73 18.07 3.65
N VAL A 267 14.97 17.41 4.79
CA VAL A 267 16.08 16.46 4.93
C VAL A 267 15.62 15.07 4.51
N ALA A 268 16.29 14.52 3.50
CA ALA A 268 16.09 13.15 3.06
C ALA A 268 16.52 12.15 4.16
N THR A 269 15.74 11.09 4.33
CA THR A 269 16.17 9.95 5.17
C THR A 269 16.95 8.96 4.32
N LYS A 270 17.88 8.21 4.93
CA LYS A 270 18.61 7.16 4.22
C LYS A 270 17.67 5.97 3.95
N PRO A 271 17.79 5.30 2.79
CA PRO A 271 17.19 3.99 2.57
C PRO A 271 17.62 3.01 3.67
N VAL A 272 16.73 2.09 4.04
CA VAL A 272 16.98 1.07 5.07
C VAL A 272 16.58 -0.31 4.58
N GLY A 273 16.94 -1.35 5.33
CA GLY A 273 16.72 -2.74 4.95
C GLY A 273 17.66 -3.18 3.83
N ARG A 274 17.58 -4.46 3.50
CA ARG A 274 18.28 -5.07 2.37
C ARG A 274 17.72 -4.52 1.05
N PRO A 275 18.55 -3.89 0.20
CA PRO A 275 18.10 -3.41 -1.10
C PRO A 275 17.54 -4.53 -1.96
N ALA A 276 16.48 -4.27 -2.71
CA ALA A 276 15.81 -5.26 -3.56
C ALA A 276 16.76 -5.84 -4.64
N ILE A 277 17.72 -5.02 -5.10
CA ILE A 277 18.73 -5.44 -6.08
C ILE A 277 19.71 -6.51 -5.59
N SER A 278 19.82 -6.72 -4.28
CA SER A 278 20.71 -7.76 -3.73
C SER A 278 20.34 -9.16 -4.22
N LEU A 279 19.08 -9.37 -4.63
CA LEU A 279 18.63 -10.60 -5.28
C LEU A 279 19.32 -10.89 -6.61
N LEU A 280 19.83 -9.85 -7.27
CA LEU A 280 20.55 -9.97 -8.54
C LEU A 280 22.02 -10.32 -8.34
N ASP A 281 22.58 -10.04 -7.15
CA ASP A 281 23.98 -10.32 -6.81
C ASP A 281 24.20 -11.79 -6.40
N ALA A 282 23.12 -12.51 -6.10
CA ALA A 282 23.14 -13.92 -5.71
C ALA A 282 23.12 -14.89 -6.92
N ARG A 283 23.33 -14.39 -8.14
CA ARG A 283 23.32 -15.18 -9.39
C ARG A 283 24.68 -15.23 -10.06
#